data_AF-A0A455VGH9-F1
#
_entry.id   AF-A0A455VGH9-F1
#
_cell.length_a   1.000
_cell.length_b   1.000
_cell.length_c   1.000
_cell.angle_alpha   90.00
_cell.angle_beta   90.00
_cell.angle_gamma   90.00
#
_symmetry.space_group_name_H-M   'P 1'
#
loop_
_entity.id
_entity.type
_entity.pdbx_description
1 polymer ?
#
loop_
_entity_poly.entity_id
_entity_poly.type
_entity_poly.pdbx_seq_one_letter_code
_entity_poly.pdbx_strand_id
1 'polypeptide(L)' 'MERFWGSLKHEWLQLVHQPTRGCMKQDVAVYIRYYDLDRNHAANGELSPVRYEQMAEKKVS' A
#
# COMPACT_ATOMS: atom_id res chain seq x y z
N MET A 1 -2.02 -9.52 7.81
CA MET A 1 -0.70 -8.92 7.45
C MET A 1 -0.14 -9.45 6.12
N GLU A 2 -0.58 -10.62 5.61
CA GLU A 2 -0.08 -11.20 4.35
C GLU A 2 -0.42 -10.39 3.08
N ARG A 3 -1.49 -9.59 3.08
CA ARG A 3 -1.94 -8.84 1.88
C ARG A 3 -0.95 -7.75 1.43
N PHE A 4 -0.43 -6.96 2.37
CA PHE A 4 0.51 -5.87 2.05
C PHE A 4 1.81 -6.41 1.42
N TRP A 5 2.49 -7.35 2.09
CA TRP A 5 3.76 -7.90 1.63
C TRP A 5 3.60 -8.78 0.37
N GLY A 6 2.43 -9.40 0.20
CA GLY A 6 2.06 -10.11 -1.02
C GLY A 6 2.02 -9.15 -2.21
N SER A 7 1.25 -8.06 -2.09
CA SER A 7 1.09 -7.07 -3.14
C SER A 7 2.37 -6.30 -3.46
N LEU A 8 3.16 -5.92 -2.44
CA LEU A 8 4.46 -5.25 -2.66
C LEU A 8 5.39 -6.11 -3.53
N LYS A 9 5.49 -7.41 -3.25
CA LYS A 9 6.38 -8.31 -3.99
C LYS A 9 5.89 -8.55 -5.41
N HIS A 10 4.62 -8.92 -5.59
CA HIS A 10 4.14 -9.43 -6.87
C HIS A 10 3.65 -8.35 -7.84
N GLU A 11 3.19 -7.22 -7.33
CA GLU A 11 2.57 -6.17 -8.16
C GLU A 11 3.47 -4.96 -8.35
N TRP A 12 4.53 -4.80 -7.53
CA TRP A 12 5.39 -3.62 -7.59
C TRP A 12 6.85 -3.97 -7.82
N LEU A 13 7.50 -4.62 -6.83
CA LEU A 13 8.95 -4.86 -6.89
C LEU A 13 9.36 -5.78 -8.03
N GLN A 14 8.48 -6.69 -8.47
CA GLN A 14 8.75 -7.56 -9.63
C GLN A 14 8.69 -6.83 -10.97
N LEU A 15 8.07 -5.65 -11.05
CA LEU A 15 7.89 -4.91 -12.31
C LEU A 15 8.98 -3.86 -12.57
N VAL A 16 9.83 -3.58 -11.58
CA VAL A 16 10.83 -2.52 -11.63
C VAL A 16 12.23 -3.11 -11.49
N HIS A 17 13.14 -2.73 -12.40
CA HIS A 17 14.55 -3.10 -12.26
C HIS A 17 15.20 -2.35 -11.08
N GLN A 18 15.77 -3.10 -10.14
CA GLN A 18 16.35 -2.57 -8.90
C GLN A 18 17.88 -2.71 -8.90
N PRO A 19 18.63 -1.80 -9.54
CA PRO A 19 20.07 -1.95 -9.73
C PRO A 19 20.87 -1.79 -8.43
N THR A 20 20.29 -1.15 -7.41
CA THR A 20 20.94 -0.98 -6.11
C THR A 20 19.96 -1.15 -4.97
N ARG A 21 20.48 -1.48 -3.78
CA ARG A 21 19.70 -1.48 -2.54
C ARG A 21 19.08 -0.10 -2.22
N GLY A 22 19.73 0.99 -2.65
CA GLY A 22 19.21 2.35 -2.48
C GLY A 22 17.93 2.57 -3.29
N CYS A 23 17.92 2.18 -4.56
CA CYS A 23 16.74 2.20 -5.41
C CYS A 23 15.59 1.39 -4.80
N MET A 24 15.89 0.16 -4.34
CA MET A 24 14.87 -0.71 -3.75
C MET A 24 14.22 -0.11 -2.50
N LYS A 25 15.00 0.57 -1.65
CA LYS A 25 14.44 1.29 -0.50
C LYS A 25 13.52 2.43 -0.92
N GLN A 26 13.92 3.18 -1.94
CA GLN A 26 13.12 4.29 -2.45
C GLN A 26 11.80 3.77 -3.03
N ASP A 27 11.83 2.70 -3.80
CA ASP A 27 10.62 2.09 -4.38
C ASP A 27 9.69 1.52 -3.31
N VAL A 28 10.23 0.88 -2.27
CA VAL A 28 9.41 0.42 -1.13
C VAL A 28 8.74 1.60 -0.42
N ALA A 29 9.46 2.71 -0.21
CA ALA A 29 8.90 3.90 0.43
C ALA A 29 7.78 4.54 -0.42
N VAL A 30 7.97 4.60 -1.74
CA VAL A 30 6.95 5.06 -2.69
C VAL A 30 5.72 4.14 -2.62
N TYR A 31 5.94 2.82 -2.63
CA TYR A 31 4.86 1.86 -2.57
C TYR A 31 4.06 1.94 -1.27
N ILE A 32 4.72 2.07 -0.11
CA ILE A 32 4.02 2.22 1.19
C ILE A 32 3.08 3.43 1.14
N ARG A 33 3.58 4.58 0.67
CA ARG A 33 2.78 5.79 0.53
C ARG A 33 1.57 5.58 -0.38
N TYR A 34 1.78 4.98 -1.55
CA TYR A 34 0.71 4.65 -2.49
C TYR A 34 -0.31 3.68 -1.86
N TYR A 35 0.17 2.62 -1.22
CA TYR A 35 -0.67 1.60 -0.61
C TYR A 35 -1.58 2.20 0.46
N ASP A 36 -1.05 3.07 1.32
CA ASP A 36 -1.79 3.63 2.45
C ASP A 36 -2.78 4.72 2.02
N LEU A 37 -2.38 5.58 1.06
CA LEU A 37 -3.14 6.77 0.71
C LEU A 37 -4.08 6.59 -0.49
N ASP A 38 -3.65 5.82 -1.50
CA ASP A 38 -4.25 5.85 -2.83
C ASP A 38 -4.76 4.49 -3.31
N ARG A 39 -4.21 3.37 -2.80
CA ARG A 39 -4.59 2.04 -3.27
C ARG A 39 -6.01 1.69 -2.84
N ASN A 40 -6.91 1.55 -3.80
CA ASN A 40 -8.24 1.02 -3.56
C ASN A 40 -8.16 -0.44 -3.10
N HIS A 41 -8.92 -0.75 -2.04
CA HIS A 41 -8.95 -2.09 -1.48
C HIS A 41 -10.40 -2.59 -1.43
N ALA A 42 -10.73 -3.63 -2.19
CA ALA A 42 -12.10 -4.15 -2.29
C ALA A 42 -12.69 -4.54 -0.93
N ALA A 43 -11.87 -5.09 -0.02
CA ALA A 43 -12.30 -5.43 1.34
C ALA A 43 -12.66 -4.18 2.19
N ASN A 44 -12.17 -3.01 1.79
CA ASN A 44 -12.42 -1.73 2.44
C ASN A 44 -13.52 -0.93 1.70
N GLY A 45 -14.25 -1.57 0.78
CA GLY A 45 -15.26 -0.90 -0.05
C GLY A 45 -14.63 0.07 -1.05
N GLU A 46 -13.54 -0.34 -1.70
CA GLU A 46 -12.78 0.46 -2.67
C GLU A 46 -12.11 1.72 -2.07
N LEU A 47 -12.04 1.82 -0.75
CA LEU A 47 -11.31 2.88 -0.06
C LEU A 47 -9.85 2.49 0.13
N SER A 48 -8.98 3.51 0.18
CA SER A 48 -7.62 3.33 0.67
C SER A 48 -7.60 3.02 2.16
N PRO A 49 -6.56 2.35 2.67
CA PRO A 49 -6.43 2.02 4.09
C PRO A 49 -6.68 3.23 5.00
N VAL A 50 -6.00 4.35 4.75
CA VAL A 50 -6.18 5.56 5.58
C VAL A 50 -7.61 6.08 5.54
N ARG A 51 -8.26 6.10 4.38
CA ARG A 51 -9.65 6.55 4.25
C ARG A 51 -10.62 5.63 4.98
N TYR A 52 -10.38 4.32 4.91
CA TYR A 52 -11.20 3.34 5.62
C TYR A 52 -11.11 3.53 7.14
N GLU A 53 -9.91 3.68 7.70
CA GLU A 53 -9.72 3.92 9.14
C GLU A 53 -10.42 5.21 9.58
N GLN A 54 -10.23 6.32 8.84
CA GLN A 54 -10.91 7.60 9.15
C GLN A 54 -12.44 7.49 9.13
N MET A 55 -13.01 6.68 8.24
CA MET A 55 -14.45 6.43 8.22
C MET A 55 -14.91 5.53 9.37
N ALA A 56 -14.08 4.56 9.76
CA ALA A 56 -14.37 3.68 10.89
C ALA A 56 -14.38 4.46 12.21
N GLU A 57 -13.40 5.35 12.42
CA GLU A 57 -13.31 6.21 13.61
C GLU A 57 -14.53 7.13 13.75
N LYS A 58 -14.99 7.74 12.65
CA LYS A 58 -16.18 8.60 12.64
C LYS A 58 -17.49 7.89 12.98
N LYS A 59 -17.58 6.57 12.80
CA LYS A 59 -18.78 5.79 13.13
C LYS A 59 -18.88 5.46 14.62
N VAL A 60 -17.80 5.64 15.37
CA VAL A 60 -17.69 5.26 16.79
C VAL A 60 -17.79 6.49 17.72
N SER A 61 -17.64 7.70 17.18
CA SER A 61 -17.98 8.97 17.87
C SER A 61 -19.45 9.34 17.68
#